data_AF-A0A9E5YEL3-F1
#
_entry.id   AF-A0A9E5YEL3-F1
#
_cell.length_a   1.000
_cell.length_b   1.000
_cell.length_c   1.000
_cell.angle_alpha   90.00
_cell.angle_beta   90.00
_cell.angle_gamma   90.00
#
_symmetry.space_group_name_H-M   'P 1'
#
loop_
_entity.id
_entity.type
_entity.pdbx_description
1 polymer ?
#
loop_
_entity_poly.entity_id
_entity_poly.type
_entity_poly.pdbx_seq_one_letter_code
_entity_poly.pdbx_strand_id
1 'polypeptide(L)'
;MEKKQYDLCLEILRRLHKAGVLDKLILIGSWCIYFYKDYFSNVSYIDHIAIRTRDLDFLISRPADIRHKADIPELLKDLGFVTSFKGSAGYIKLDHPDLILEFLVPEKGKGISRPYPLPNLGVNAVTLRFLSFLSDSTIKIEIEDFNLILPHPVNFALHKLIIYQRRIKEEKAIKDKNTAVKILKALINKGEESLIKKVFNCTNKKWQKKITDGLEEMQEKEILNILKHENRLAKKNDR
;
A
#
# COMPACT_ATOMS: atom_id res chain seq x y z
N MET A 1 -10.99 11.51 17.94
CA MET A 1 -9.96 11.78 16.91
C MET A 1 -10.04 10.76 15.77
N GLU A 2 -9.98 9.46 16.05
CA GLU A 2 -10.04 8.41 15.00
C GLU A 2 -11.33 8.42 14.16
N LYS A 3 -12.50 8.61 14.79
CA LYS A 3 -13.79 8.71 14.07
C LYS A 3 -13.81 9.87 13.06
N LYS A 4 -13.32 11.05 13.47
CA LYS A 4 -13.24 12.24 12.61
C LYS A 4 -12.34 12.01 11.40
N GLN A 5 -11.19 11.37 11.60
CA GLN A 5 -10.27 11.02 10.50
C GLN A 5 -10.89 10.00 9.53
N TYR A 6 -11.61 9.01 10.06
CA TYR A 6 -12.30 8.03 9.25
C TYR A 6 -13.42 8.66 8.43
N ASP A 7 -14.28 9.47 9.05
CA ASP A 7 -15.38 10.15 8.38
C ASP A 7 -14.85 11.08 7.26
N LEU A 8 -13.75 11.80 7.52
CA LEU A 8 -13.09 12.62 6.51
C LEU A 8 -12.48 11.78 5.37
N CYS A 9 -11.88 10.62 5.68
CA CYS A 9 -11.36 9.70 4.67
C CYS A 9 -12.48 9.20 3.76
N LEU A 10 -13.61 8.76 4.34
CA LEU A 10 -14.78 8.33 3.55
C LEU A 10 -15.31 9.45 2.66
N GLU A 11 -15.38 10.69 3.17
CA GLU A 11 -15.84 11.82 2.37
C GLU A 11 -14.90 12.12 1.19
N ILE A 12 -13.58 12.02 1.38
CA ILE A 12 -12.61 12.12 0.28
C ILE A 12 -12.86 11.02 -0.76
N LEU A 13 -13.03 9.77 -0.32
CA LEU A 13 -13.29 8.63 -1.22
C LEU A 13 -14.58 8.84 -2.03
N ARG A 14 -15.67 9.28 -1.40
CA ARG A 14 -16.93 9.62 -2.09
C ARG A 14 -16.74 10.68 -3.16
N ARG A 15 -15.98 11.74 -2.86
CA ARG A 15 -15.73 12.83 -3.83
C ARG A 15 -14.88 12.35 -5.00
N LEU A 16 -13.84 11.55 -4.75
CA LEU A 16 -13.03 10.93 -5.79
C LEU A 16 -13.85 9.95 -6.65
N HIS A 17 -14.80 9.23 -6.05
CA HIS A 17 -15.72 8.36 -6.77
C HIS A 17 -16.66 9.17 -7.67
N LYS A 18 -17.35 10.18 -7.12
CA LYS A 18 -18.25 11.08 -7.88
C LYS A 18 -17.53 11.82 -9.00
N ALA A 19 -16.26 12.15 -8.81
CA ALA A 19 -15.41 12.77 -9.84
C ALA A 19 -14.91 11.77 -10.90
N GLY A 20 -15.21 10.48 -10.78
CA GLY A 20 -14.88 9.45 -11.77
C GLY A 20 -13.39 9.08 -11.83
N VAL A 21 -12.65 9.29 -10.73
CA VAL A 21 -11.20 9.01 -10.69
C VAL A 21 -10.80 7.89 -9.72
N LEU A 22 -11.65 7.57 -8.73
CA LEU A 22 -11.32 6.60 -7.68
C LEU A 22 -10.94 5.21 -8.21
N ASP A 23 -11.57 4.75 -9.30
CA ASP A 23 -11.31 3.43 -9.90
C ASP A 23 -9.92 3.30 -10.55
N LYS A 24 -9.18 4.41 -10.67
CA LYS A 24 -7.79 4.45 -11.14
C LYS A 24 -6.79 4.64 -10.00
N LEU A 25 -7.27 4.80 -8.77
CA LEU A 25 -6.45 5.01 -7.58
C LEU A 25 -6.42 3.73 -6.74
N ILE A 26 -5.22 3.33 -6.34
CA ILE A 26 -5.02 2.23 -5.39
C ILE A 26 -4.66 2.88 -4.05
N LEU A 27 -5.51 2.72 -3.03
CA LEU A 27 -5.15 3.18 -1.69
C LEU A 27 -4.02 2.31 -1.16
N ILE A 28 -2.91 2.93 -0.78
CA ILE A 28 -1.72 2.28 -0.20
C ILE A 28 -1.45 2.82 1.21
N GLY A 29 -0.33 2.42 1.80
CA GLY A 29 0.09 2.94 3.10
C GLY A 29 -0.68 2.31 4.27
N SER A 30 -0.71 2.99 5.43
CA SER A 30 -1.24 2.34 6.64
C SER A 30 -2.77 2.24 6.64
N TRP A 31 -3.47 2.99 5.79
CA TRP A 31 -4.92 2.94 5.67
C TRP A 31 -5.44 1.61 5.13
N CYS A 32 -4.66 0.90 4.30
CA CYS A 32 -5.05 -0.45 3.83
C CYS A 32 -5.35 -1.38 5.01
N ILE A 33 -4.58 -1.27 6.10
CA ILE A 33 -4.73 -2.09 7.31
C ILE A 33 -6.14 -1.93 7.90
N TYR A 34 -6.68 -0.71 7.88
CA TYR A 34 -8.04 -0.45 8.35
C TYR A 34 -9.08 -1.12 7.45
N PHE A 35 -8.90 -0.98 6.14
CA PHE A 35 -9.84 -1.48 5.14
C PHE A 35 -9.73 -2.99 4.88
N TYR A 36 -8.66 -3.66 5.32
CA TYR A 36 -8.54 -5.11 5.28
C TYR A 36 -9.40 -5.83 6.33
N LYS A 37 -10.09 -5.12 7.23
CA LYS A 37 -11.00 -5.75 8.20
C LYS A 37 -12.03 -6.65 7.53
N ASP A 38 -12.62 -6.20 6.43
CA ASP A 38 -13.63 -6.99 5.71
C ASP A 38 -13.02 -8.22 5.04
N TYR A 39 -11.80 -8.06 4.49
CA TYR A 39 -11.03 -9.17 3.92
C TYR A 39 -10.74 -10.26 4.96
N PHE A 40 -10.42 -9.87 6.20
CA PHE A 40 -10.11 -10.79 7.30
C PHE A 40 -11.30 -11.05 8.25
N SER A 41 -12.52 -10.73 7.85
CA SER A 41 -13.72 -10.81 8.71
C SER A 41 -13.99 -12.20 9.32
N ASN A 42 -13.47 -13.27 8.71
CA ASN A 42 -13.64 -14.65 9.16
C ASN A 42 -12.50 -15.20 10.02
N VAL A 43 -11.49 -14.39 10.35
CA VAL A 43 -10.35 -14.78 11.19
C VAL A 43 -10.01 -13.70 12.19
N SER A 44 -9.28 -14.04 13.26
CA SER A 44 -8.70 -13.01 14.12
C SER A 44 -7.73 -12.16 13.29
N TYR A 45 -8.03 -10.87 13.23
CA TYR A 45 -7.20 -9.84 12.61
C TYR A 45 -6.78 -8.81 13.68
N ILE A 46 -5.80 -7.98 13.35
CA ILE A 46 -5.12 -7.02 14.24
C ILE A 46 -6.09 -6.40 15.26
N ASP A 47 -5.98 -6.85 16.51
CA ASP A 47 -6.78 -6.35 17.63
C ASP A 47 -6.47 -4.85 17.81
N HIS A 48 -7.51 -4.01 17.76
CA HIS A 48 -7.45 -2.55 17.85
C HIS A 48 -6.65 -1.87 16.73
N ILE A 49 -7.25 -1.80 15.53
CA ILE A 49 -6.74 -0.95 14.45
C ILE A 49 -7.02 0.52 14.77
N ALA A 50 -6.12 1.11 15.55
CA ALA A 50 -6.05 2.55 15.76
C ALA A 50 -5.52 3.22 14.49
N ILE A 51 -6.28 4.16 13.91
CA ILE A 51 -5.80 5.02 12.82
C ILE A 51 -4.77 5.97 13.43
N ARG A 52 -3.49 5.59 13.35
CA ARG A 52 -2.37 6.37 13.90
C ARG A 52 -1.60 7.15 12.84
N THR A 53 -2.14 7.28 11.63
CA THR A 53 -1.49 8.03 10.55
C THR A 53 -2.46 9.06 9.99
N ARG A 54 -1.90 10.22 9.64
CA ARG A 54 -2.59 11.23 8.85
C ARG A 54 -2.35 11.03 7.35
N ASP A 55 -1.31 10.28 6.98
CA ASP A 55 -0.88 10.11 5.60
C ASP A 55 -1.86 9.18 4.87
N LEU A 56 -2.60 9.73 3.92
CA LEU A 56 -3.50 9.04 3.01
C LEU A 56 -2.87 9.03 1.62
N ASP A 57 -2.31 7.88 1.26
CA ASP A 57 -1.46 7.71 0.08
C ASP A 57 -2.20 6.97 -1.05
N PHE A 58 -2.27 7.54 -2.25
CA PHE A 58 -2.81 6.86 -3.43
C PHE A 58 -1.72 6.53 -4.45
N LEU A 59 -1.63 5.26 -4.83
CA LEU A 59 -0.83 4.79 -5.95
C LEU A 59 -1.63 4.88 -7.25
N ILE A 60 -1.06 5.56 -8.23
CA ILE A 60 -1.51 5.57 -9.62
C ILE A 60 -0.54 4.70 -10.43
N SER A 61 -0.89 3.43 -10.62
CA SER A 61 -0.03 2.45 -11.29
C SER A 61 0.16 2.75 -12.79
N ARG A 62 -0.89 3.29 -13.42
CA ARG A 62 -0.91 3.67 -14.84
C ARG A 62 -1.46 5.09 -15.01
N PRO A 63 -0.60 6.13 -14.88
CA PRO A 63 -1.04 7.53 -15.00
C PRO A 63 -1.72 7.86 -16.33
N ALA A 64 -1.40 7.15 -17.40
CA ALA A 64 -2.02 7.32 -18.71
C ALA A 64 -3.52 6.93 -18.75
N ASP A 65 -4.00 6.17 -17.76
CA ASP A 65 -5.42 5.80 -17.66
C ASP A 65 -6.28 6.93 -17.07
N ILE A 66 -5.66 7.96 -16.48
CA ILE A 66 -6.36 9.13 -15.94
C ILE A 66 -6.74 10.04 -17.10
N ARG A 67 -7.92 9.80 -17.68
CA ARG A 67 -8.45 10.59 -18.80
C ARG A 67 -9.47 11.64 -18.36
N HIS A 68 -10.19 11.37 -17.27
CA HIS A 68 -11.15 12.29 -16.69
C HIS A 68 -10.41 13.41 -15.96
N LYS A 69 -10.83 14.65 -16.22
CA LYS A 69 -10.32 15.82 -15.50
C LYS A 69 -11.08 15.98 -14.20
N ALA A 70 -10.37 15.94 -13.08
CA ALA A 70 -10.87 16.20 -11.74
C ALA A 70 -9.80 16.98 -10.96
N ASP A 71 -10.00 18.28 -10.76
CA ASP A 71 -9.08 19.09 -9.96
C ASP A 71 -9.22 18.69 -8.48
N ILE A 72 -8.34 17.82 -7.98
CA ILE A 72 -8.42 17.28 -6.62
C ILE A 72 -8.23 18.38 -5.56
N PRO A 73 -7.26 19.32 -5.69
CA PRO A 73 -7.17 20.47 -4.80
C PRO A 73 -8.48 21.24 -4.67
N GLU A 74 -9.11 21.60 -5.80
CA GLU A 74 -10.38 22.35 -5.75
C GLU A 74 -11.53 21.48 -5.20
N LEU A 75 -11.58 20.19 -5.56
CA LEU A 75 -12.58 19.22 -5.07
C LEU A 75 -12.60 19.04 -3.56
N LEU A 76 -11.45 19.23 -2.89
CA LEU A 76 -11.30 19.01 -1.44
C LEU A 76 -11.16 20.33 -0.64
N LYS A 77 -11.23 21.49 -1.31
CA LYS A 77 -10.98 22.79 -0.71
C LYS A 77 -11.98 23.19 0.37
N ASP A 78 -13.27 22.95 0.15
CA ASP A 78 -14.35 23.21 1.11
C ASP A 78 -14.31 22.26 2.32
N LEU A 79 -13.60 21.13 2.21
CA LEU A 79 -13.26 20.28 3.37
C LEU A 79 -12.09 20.85 4.19
N GLY A 80 -11.54 22.00 3.81
CA GLY A 80 -10.44 22.66 4.52
C GLY A 80 -9.05 22.17 4.14
N PHE A 81 -8.90 21.43 3.03
CA PHE A 81 -7.58 21.06 2.52
C PHE A 81 -6.89 22.26 1.89
N VAL A 82 -5.60 22.40 2.15
CA VAL A 82 -4.74 23.41 1.53
C VAL A 82 -3.60 22.75 0.77
N THR A 83 -3.29 23.29 -0.41
CA THR A 83 -2.13 22.83 -1.20
C THR A 83 -0.84 23.29 -0.55
N SER A 84 0.05 22.35 -0.26
CA SER A 84 1.41 22.64 0.21
C SER A 84 2.45 21.93 -0.67
N PHE A 85 3.71 22.34 -0.52
CA PHE A 85 4.83 21.82 -1.30
C PHE A 85 5.88 21.20 -0.39
N LYS A 86 6.28 19.97 -0.71
CA LYS A 86 7.29 19.20 0.03
C LYS A 86 8.62 19.21 -0.72
N GLY A 87 9.67 19.65 -0.03
CA GLY A 87 11.05 19.65 -0.54
C GLY A 87 11.27 20.66 -1.66
N SER A 88 12.53 20.82 -2.08
CA SER A 88 12.92 21.79 -3.12
C SER A 88 12.39 21.47 -4.52
N ALA A 89 11.92 20.24 -4.74
CA ALA A 89 11.41 19.79 -6.03
C ALA A 89 9.92 20.10 -6.25
N GLY A 90 9.20 20.63 -5.25
CA GLY A 90 7.81 21.08 -5.40
C GLY A 90 6.77 19.96 -5.46
N TYR A 91 6.94 18.88 -4.68
CA TYR A 91 5.92 17.83 -4.59
C TYR A 91 4.66 18.36 -3.90
N ILE A 92 3.51 18.22 -4.55
CA ILE A 92 2.23 18.69 -4.03
C ILE A 92 1.72 17.73 -2.96
N LYS A 93 1.27 18.30 -1.84
CA LYS A 93 0.45 17.64 -0.83
C LYS A 93 -0.83 18.42 -0.65
N LEU A 94 -1.88 17.75 -0.22
CA LEU A 94 -3.07 18.41 0.33
C LEU A 94 -3.07 18.21 1.84
N ASP A 95 -2.82 19.27 2.58
CA ASP A 95 -2.74 19.26 4.04
C ASP A 95 -4.09 19.64 4.66
N HIS A 96 -4.49 18.87 5.67
CA HIS A 96 -5.60 19.14 6.57
C HIS A 96 -5.18 18.73 8.00
N PRO A 97 -5.67 19.37 9.09
CA PRO A 97 -5.28 18.99 10.46
C PRO A 97 -5.41 17.50 10.78
N ASP A 98 -6.42 16.84 10.18
CA ASP A 98 -6.71 15.43 10.41
C ASP A 98 -6.05 14.47 9.40
N LEU A 99 -5.82 14.88 8.14
CA LEU A 99 -5.30 14.02 7.06
C LEU A 99 -4.35 14.79 6.12
N ILE A 100 -3.45 14.07 5.48
CA ILE A 100 -2.51 14.58 4.47
C ILE A 100 -2.64 13.68 3.26
N LEU A 101 -2.99 14.24 2.10
CA LEU A 101 -3.11 13.48 0.86
C LEU A 101 -1.83 13.58 0.03
N GLU A 102 -1.28 12.43 -0.34
CA GLU A 102 -0.16 12.31 -1.29
C GLU A 102 -0.51 11.33 -2.42
N PHE A 103 -0.03 11.64 -3.63
CA PHE A 103 -0.11 10.75 -4.80
C PHE A 103 1.25 10.19 -5.14
N LEU A 104 1.28 8.92 -5.53
CA LEU A 104 2.49 8.19 -5.84
C LEU A 104 2.37 7.46 -7.17
N VAL A 105 3.50 7.36 -7.88
CA VAL A 105 3.62 6.57 -9.11
C VAL A 105 4.85 5.66 -9.04
N PRO A 106 4.84 4.50 -9.73
CA PRO A 106 6.02 3.63 -9.77
C PRO A 106 7.22 4.33 -10.43
N GLU A 107 8.36 4.33 -9.75
CA GLU A 107 9.63 4.77 -10.34
C GLU A 107 10.12 3.73 -11.37
N LYS A 108 10.46 4.18 -12.59
CA LYS A 108 10.97 3.35 -13.69
C LYS A 108 12.40 3.75 -14.09
N GLY A 109 13.17 2.78 -14.58
CA GLY A 109 14.50 3.03 -15.15
C GLY A 109 15.52 3.59 -14.15
N LYS A 110 16.29 4.61 -14.58
CA LYS A 110 17.31 5.26 -13.75
C LYS A 110 16.73 6.06 -12.57
N GLY A 111 15.40 6.20 -12.50
CA GLY A 111 14.71 7.05 -11.53
C GLY A 111 14.62 8.48 -12.00
N ILE A 112 13.54 9.16 -11.60
CA ILE A 112 13.31 10.58 -11.90
C ILE A 112 13.36 11.31 -10.56
N SER A 113 14.23 12.32 -10.43
CA SER A 113 14.35 13.13 -9.22
C SER A 113 13.33 14.26 -9.11
N ARG A 114 12.34 14.28 -10.01
CA ARG A 114 11.35 15.36 -10.19
C ARG A 114 9.93 14.81 -10.00
N PRO A 115 8.98 15.63 -9.55
CA PRO A 115 7.59 15.22 -9.45
C PRO A 115 7.03 14.78 -10.80
N TYR A 116 6.24 13.70 -10.78
CA TYR A 116 5.53 13.24 -11.97
C TYR A 116 4.24 14.06 -12.13
N PRO A 117 4.07 14.83 -13.21
CA PRO A 117 2.88 15.67 -13.37
C PRO A 117 1.62 14.83 -13.59
N LEU A 118 0.54 15.18 -12.91
CA LEU A 118 -0.79 14.60 -13.07
C LEU A 118 -1.79 15.72 -13.39
N PRO A 119 -1.71 16.33 -14.59
CA PRO A 119 -2.45 17.55 -14.92
C PRO A 119 -3.97 17.35 -14.84
N ASN A 120 -4.46 16.16 -15.21
CA ASN A 120 -5.87 15.83 -15.11
C ASN A 120 -6.38 15.75 -13.66
N LEU A 121 -5.48 15.64 -12.67
CA LEU A 121 -5.81 15.61 -11.24
C LEU A 121 -5.50 16.93 -10.51
N GLY A 122 -4.92 17.92 -11.20
CA GLY A 122 -4.47 19.19 -10.58
C GLY A 122 -3.28 19.05 -9.62
N VAL A 123 -2.60 17.90 -9.61
CA VAL A 123 -1.49 17.59 -8.67
C VAL A 123 -0.28 17.03 -9.40
N ASN A 124 0.77 16.73 -8.64
CA ASN A 124 1.87 15.89 -9.08
C ASN A 124 2.04 14.71 -8.10
N ALA A 125 2.87 13.73 -8.48
CA ALA A 125 3.10 12.54 -7.69
C ALA A 125 4.58 12.31 -7.37
N VAL A 126 4.81 11.67 -6.23
CA VAL A 126 6.11 11.16 -5.82
C VAL A 126 6.39 9.86 -6.56
N THR A 127 7.53 9.77 -7.25
CA THR A 127 7.99 8.52 -7.87
C THR A 127 8.73 7.68 -6.83
N LEU A 128 8.25 6.47 -6.52
CA LEU A 128 8.97 5.56 -5.61
C LEU A 128 9.17 4.16 -6.21
N ARG A 129 10.29 3.53 -5.84
CA ARG A 129 10.57 2.12 -6.17
C ARG A 129 9.64 1.18 -5.45
N PHE A 130 9.52 -0.03 -6.00
CA PHE A 130 8.76 -1.16 -5.44
C PHE A 130 7.23 -0.97 -5.44
N LEU A 131 6.71 0.19 -5.82
CA LEU A 131 5.27 0.41 -5.90
C LEU A 131 4.58 -0.45 -6.95
N SER A 132 5.26 -0.86 -8.03
CA SER A 132 4.68 -1.78 -9.02
C SER A 132 4.23 -3.09 -8.36
N PHE A 133 4.97 -3.56 -7.37
CA PHE A 133 4.66 -4.79 -6.64
C PHE A 133 3.32 -4.73 -5.89
N LEU A 134 2.92 -3.54 -5.44
CA LEU A 134 1.60 -3.32 -4.81
C LEU A 134 0.46 -3.34 -5.83
N SER A 135 0.73 -2.96 -7.08
CA SER A 135 -0.27 -2.97 -8.16
C SER A 135 -0.35 -4.27 -8.96
N ASP A 136 0.62 -5.20 -8.79
CA ASP A 136 0.65 -6.48 -9.50
C ASP A 136 -0.55 -7.38 -9.15
N SER A 137 -1.08 -7.27 -7.94
CA SER A 137 -2.32 -7.92 -7.51
C SER A 137 -3.08 -7.00 -6.58
N THR A 138 -4.34 -6.74 -6.89
CA THR A 138 -5.22 -5.86 -6.13
C THR A 138 -6.52 -6.57 -5.80
N ILE A 139 -7.16 -6.12 -4.73
CA ILE A 139 -8.53 -6.50 -4.35
C ILE A 139 -9.41 -5.26 -4.43
N LYS A 140 -10.70 -5.49 -4.63
CA LYS A 140 -11.73 -4.47 -4.49
C LYS A 140 -12.51 -4.76 -3.22
N ILE A 141 -12.70 -3.74 -2.42
CA ILE A 141 -13.64 -3.79 -1.30
C ILE A 141 -14.79 -2.83 -1.59
N GLU A 142 -15.99 -3.22 -1.21
CA GLU A 142 -17.17 -2.38 -1.32
C GLU A 142 -17.25 -1.48 -0.09
N ILE A 143 -17.37 -0.18 -0.32
CA ILE A 143 -17.58 0.83 0.71
C ILE A 143 -18.81 1.61 0.27
N GLU A 144 -19.90 1.49 1.04
CA GLU A 144 -21.18 2.12 0.72
C GLU A 144 -21.67 1.69 -0.67
N ASP A 145 -21.70 2.60 -1.64
CA ASP A 145 -22.14 2.37 -3.03
C ASP A 145 -20.98 2.36 -4.04
N PHE A 146 -19.72 2.37 -3.58
CA PHE A 146 -18.54 2.39 -4.44
C PHE A 146 -17.47 1.35 -4.08
N ASN A 147 -16.55 1.12 -5.00
CA ASN A 147 -15.44 0.18 -4.80
C ASN A 147 -14.14 0.92 -4.52
N LEU A 148 -13.42 0.50 -3.48
CA LEU A 148 -12.06 0.93 -3.19
C LEU A 148 -11.07 -0.15 -3.59
N ILE A 149 -10.02 0.24 -4.33
CA ILE A 149 -8.96 -0.67 -4.75
C ILE A 149 -7.82 -0.63 -3.73
N LEU A 150 -7.44 -1.80 -3.24
CA LEU A 150 -6.30 -2.00 -2.33
C LEU A 150 -5.31 -2.98 -2.95
N PRO A 151 -4.02 -2.94 -2.60
CA PRO A 151 -3.12 -4.05 -2.84
C PRO A 151 -3.68 -5.32 -2.22
N HIS A 152 -3.42 -6.48 -2.80
CA HIS A 152 -3.70 -7.74 -2.11
C HIS A 152 -2.90 -7.79 -0.79
N PRO A 153 -3.46 -8.28 0.35
CA PRO A 153 -2.75 -8.27 1.63
C PRO A 153 -1.39 -8.98 1.61
N VAL A 154 -1.26 -10.06 0.83
CA VAL A 154 0.03 -10.73 0.56
C VAL A 154 1.04 -9.77 -0.06
N ASN A 155 0.68 -9.08 -1.15
CA ASN A 155 1.54 -8.10 -1.82
C ASN A 155 1.89 -6.95 -0.87
N PHE A 156 0.92 -6.48 -0.07
CA PHE A 156 1.15 -5.44 0.93
C PHE A 156 2.19 -5.86 1.98
N ALA A 157 2.04 -7.05 2.58
CA ALA A 157 2.93 -7.53 3.62
C ALA A 157 4.34 -7.82 3.08
N LEU A 158 4.45 -8.49 1.94
CA LEU A 158 5.75 -8.75 1.31
C LEU A 158 6.44 -7.46 0.85
N HIS A 159 5.69 -6.47 0.36
CA HIS A 159 6.22 -5.14 0.03
C HIS A 159 6.88 -4.48 1.23
N LYS A 160 6.23 -4.53 2.40
CA LYS A 160 6.76 -3.98 3.66
C LYS A 160 8.10 -4.63 4.04
N LEU A 161 8.24 -5.94 3.87
CA LEU A 161 9.49 -6.68 4.07
C LEU A 161 10.57 -6.39 3.01
N ILE A 162 10.20 -5.89 1.82
CA ILE A 162 11.19 -5.46 0.82
C ILE A 162 11.75 -4.07 1.16
N ILE A 163 10.91 -3.17 1.70
CA ILE A 163 11.27 -1.76 1.89
C ILE A 163 11.80 -1.40 3.29
N TYR A 164 11.60 -2.24 4.31
CA TYR A 164 12.00 -1.88 5.70
C TYR A 164 13.49 -1.52 5.81
N GLN A 165 14.37 -2.26 5.12
CA GLN A 165 15.82 -2.01 5.10
C GLN A 165 16.21 -0.67 4.45
N ARG A 166 15.27 -0.03 3.74
CA ARG A 166 15.49 1.27 3.06
C ARG A 166 14.97 2.44 3.88
N ARG A 167 14.39 2.19 5.06
CA ARG A 167 13.88 3.23 5.93
C ARG A 167 15.05 3.86 6.69
N ILE A 168 15.14 5.19 6.61
CA ILE A 168 16.12 5.97 7.39
C ILE A 168 15.77 5.95 8.87
N LYS A 169 14.46 6.03 9.20
CA LYS A 169 13.98 6.02 10.59
C LYS A 169 13.73 4.58 11.03
N GLU A 170 14.44 4.14 12.05
CA GLU A 170 14.34 2.79 12.62
C GLU A 170 12.93 2.45 13.07
N GLU A 171 12.23 3.38 13.76
CA GLU A 171 10.83 3.19 14.18
C GLU A 171 9.91 2.85 13.00
N LYS A 172 10.13 3.45 11.83
CA LYS A 172 9.35 3.14 10.61
C LYS A 172 9.71 1.75 10.07
N ALA A 173 10.98 1.34 10.16
CA ALA A 173 11.41 0.00 9.77
C ALA A 173 10.76 -1.07 10.67
N ILE A 174 10.81 -0.87 11.99
CA ILE A 174 10.18 -1.76 12.98
C ILE A 174 8.66 -1.84 12.76
N LYS A 175 8.00 -0.69 12.54
CA LYS A 175 6.56 -0.65 12.25
C LYS A 175 6.22 -1.42 10.97
N ASP A 176 6.99 -1.24 9.90
CA ASP A 176 6.78 -1.94 8.63
C ASP A 176 6.94 -3.46 8.82
N LYS A 177 7.98 -3.90 9.53
CA LYS A 177 8.23 -5.31 9.90
C LYS A 177 7.09 -5.94 10.70
N ASN A 178 6.72 -5.31 11.82
CA ASN A 178 5.63 -5.79 12.68
C ASN A 178 4.29 -5.87 11.95
N THR A 179 3.99 -4.88 11.12
CA THR A 179 2.77 -4.87 10.30
C THR A 179 2.76 -6.02 9.31
N ALA A 180 3.87 -6.25 8.62
CA ALA A 180 3.99 -7.32 7.64
C ALA A 180 3.74 -8.70 8.27
N VAL A 181 4.38 -8.97 9.41
CA VAL A 181 4.23 -10.24 10.13
C VAL A 181 2.80 -10.44 10.61
N LYS A 182 2.16 -9.42 11.17
CA LYS A 182 0.76 -9.53 11.62
C LYS A 182 -0.18 -9.88 10.47
N ILE A 183 -0.02 -9.24 9.32
CA ILE A 183 -0.83 -9.53 8.13
C ILE A 183 -0.53 -10.94 7.58
N LEU A 184 0.73 -11.36 7.54
CA LEU A 184 1.10 -12.71 7.11
C LEU A 184 0.51 -13.78 8.04
N LYS A 185 0.53 -13.58 9.35
CA LYS A 185 -0.12 -14.49 10.32
C LYS A 185 -1.63 -14.56 10.12
N ALA A 186 -2.29 -13.42 9.90
CA ALA A 186 -3.72 -13.39 9.58
C ALA A 186 -4.05 -14.15 8.27
N LEU A 187 -3.19 -14.03 7.26
CA LEU A 187 -3.33 -14.78 6.00
C LEU A 187 -3.14 -16.29 6.20
N ILE A 188 -2.19 -16.70 7.05
CA ILE A 188 -1.99 -18.11 7.42
C ILE A 188 -3.23 -18.64 8.14
N ASN A 189 -3.74 -17.91 9.13
CA ASN A 189 -4.96 -18.30 9.86
C ASN A 189 -6.19 -18.40 8.95
N LYS A 190 -6.21 -17.66 7.83
CA LYS A 190 -7.24 -17.71 6.80
C LYS A 190 -7.06 -18.88 5.81
N GLY A 191 -5.95 -19.61 5.87
CA GLY A 191 -5.62 -20.73 4.97
C GLY A 191 -5.05 -20.29 3.62
N GLU A 192 -4.43 -19.11 3.55
CA GLU A 192 -3.89 -18.53 2.30
C GLU A 192 -2.37 -18.75 2.14
N GLU A 193 -1.80 -19.79 2.76
CA GLU A 193 -0.36 -20.07 2.71
C GLU A 193 0.12 -20.36 1.30
N SER A 194 -0.70 -21.04 0.49
CA SER A 194 -0.41 -21.33 -0.92
C SER A 194 -0.24 -20.04 -1.74
N LEU A 195 -1.06 -19.02 -1.47
CA LEU A 195 -1.00 -17.74 -2.13
C LEU A 195 0.22 -16.93 -1.67
N ILE A 196 0.54 -16.93 -0.37
CA ILE A 196 1.77 -16.33 0.16
C ILE A 196 2.99 -16.90 -0.57
N LYS A 197 3.08 -18.24 -0.66
CA LYS A 197 4.18 -18.92 -1.36
C LYS A 197 4.24 -18.55 -2.84
N LYS A 198 3.10 -18.60 -3.53
CA LYS A 198 3.02 -18.26 -4.96
C LYS A 198 3.55 -16.86 -5.23
N VAL A 199 3.07 -15.85 -4.51
CA VAL A 199 3.51 -14.46 -4.70
C VAL A 199 5.00 -14.31 -4.36
N PHE A 200 5.47 -14.90 -3.27
CA PHE A 200 6.90 -14.90 -2.91
C PHE A 200 7.77 -15.51 -4.02
N ASN A 201 7.39 -16.67 -4.55
CA ASN A 201 8.14 -17.37 -5.59
C ASN A 201 8.17 -16.59 -6.93
N CYS A 202 7.11 -15.83 -7.23
CA CYS A 202 7.06 -14.94 -8.39
C CYS A 202 7.93 -13.68 -8.23
N THR A 203 8.35 -13.32 -7.00
CA THR A 203 9.27 -12.19 -6.80
C THR A 203 10.70 -12.55 -7.21
N ASN A 204 11.50 -11.56 -7.63
CA ASN A 204 12.89 -11.81 -7.99
C ASN A 204 13.73 -12.26 -6.77
N LYS A 205 14.84 -12.97 -7.02
CA LYS A 205 15.72 -13.53 -5.96
C LYS A 205 16.26 -12.50 -4.98
N LYS A 206 16.51 -11.26 -5.42
CA LYS A 206 16.96 -10.17 -4.53
C LYS A 206 15.86 -9.76 -3.54
N TRP A 207 14.61 -9.74 -3.99
CA TRP A 207 13.47 -9.42 -3.12
C TRP A 207 13.11 -10.60 -2.21
N GLN A 208 13.17 -11.84 -2.73
CA GLN A 208 13.04 -13.05 -1.90
C GLN A 208 14.03 -13.02 -0.74
N LYS A 209 15.31 -12.70 -1.02
CA LYS A 209 16.34 -12.58 0.02
C LYS A 209 16.00 -11.52 1.06
N LYS A 210 15.56 -10.33 0.65
CA LYS A 210 15.16 -9.27 1.60
C LYS A 210 14.02 -9.68 2.50
N ILE A 211 13.03 -10.36 1.94
CA ILE A 211 11.88 -10.88 2.68
C ILE A 211 12.36 -11.92 3.70
N THR A 212 13.21 -12.86 3.30
CA THR A 212 13.72 -13.89 4.22
C THR A 212 14.61 -13.29 5.31
N ASP A 213 15.52 -12.37 4.97
CA ASP A 213 16.39 -11.70 5.93
C ASP A 213 15.55 -10.98 7.00
N GLY A 214 14.49 -10.26 6.59
CA GLY A 214 13.60 -9.56 7.52
C GLY A 214 12.80 -10.48 8.44
N LEU A 215 12.40 -11.66 7.95
CA LEU A 215 11.72 -12.67 8.76
C LEU A 215 12.68 -13.40 9.71
N GLU A 216 13.94 -13.61 9.30
CA GLU A 216 15.00 -14.19 10.13
C GLU A 216 15.38 -13.26 11.28
N GLU A 217 15.52 -11.95 11.02
CA GLU A 217 15.73 -10.92 12.06
C GLU A 217 14.63 -10.94 13.12
N MET A 218 13.39 -11.22 12.72
CA MET A 218 12.23 -11.28 13.62
C MET A 218 12.02 -12.67 14.24
N GLN A 219 12.84 -13.66 13.87
CA GLN A 219 12.74 -15.05 14.32
C GLN A 219 11.39 -15.71 13.97
N GLU A 220 10.76 -15.31 12.86
CA GLU A 220 9.45 -15.80 12.41
C GLU A 220 9.56 -17.15 11.68
N LYS A 221 9.87 -18.20 12.44
CA LYS A 221 10.15 -19.55 11.93
C LYS A 221 9.00 -20.17 11.14
N GLU A 222 7.77 -19.95 11.57
CA GLU A 222 6.57 -20.47 10.92
C GLU A 222 6.43 -19.95 9.48
N ILE A 223 6.48 -18.62 9.32
CA ILE A 223 6.41 -17.96 8.01
C ILE A 223 7.59 -18.40 7.13
N LEU A 224 8.80 -18.48 7.70
CA LEU A 224 9.99 -18.96 6.98
C LEU A 224 9.83 -20.39 6.46
N ASN A 225 9.23 -21.29 7.24
CA ASN A 225 8.99 -22.67 6.82
C ASN A 225 8.03 -22.72 5.64
N ILE A 226 6.94 -21.95 5.68
CA ILE A 226 5.99 -21.81 4.58
C ILE A 226 6.72 -21.40 3.29
N LEU A 227 7.59 -20.40 3.36
CA LEU A 227 8.34 -19.91 2.18
C LEU A 227 9.41 -20.89 1.66
N LYS A 228 9.97 -21.77 2.52
CA LYS A 228 11.07 -22.70 2.16
C LYS A 228 10.60 -24.01 1.51
N HIS A 229 9.32 -24.40 1.64
CA HIS A 229 8.87 -25.78 1.45
C HIS A 229 8.87 -26.37 0.02
N GLU A 230 9.27 -25.64 -1.04
CA GLU A 230 9.34 -26.20 -2.41
C GLU A 230 10.75 -26.40 -2.97
N ASN A 231 11.80 -25.84 -2.37
CA ASN A 231 13.17 -26.09 -2.84
C ASN A 231 13.61 -27.57 -2.71
N ARG A 232 12.82 -28.41 -2.03
CA ARG A 232 13.08 -29.86 -1.88
C ARG A 232 12.27 -30.74 -2.83
N LEU A 233 11.13 -30.28 -3.37
CA LEU A 233 10.32 -31.08 -4.30
C LEU A 233 10.78 -30.89 -5.75
N ALA A 234 11.23 -29.68 -6.12
CA ALA A 234 11.79 -29.43 -7.45
C ALA A 234 13.16 -30.09 -7.70
N LYS A 235 13.88 -30.53 -6.65
CA LYS A 235 15.16 -31.26 -6.77
C LYS A 235 15.02 -32.78 -6.78
N LYS A 236 13.81 -33.32 -6.62
CA LYS A 236 13.58 -34.78 -6.58
C LYS A 236 13.06 -35.37 -7.90
N ASN A 237 12.68 -34.53 -8.86
CA ASN A 237 12.21 -34.97 -10.18
C ASN A 237 13.28 -34.82 -11.29
N ASP A 238 14.51 -34.42 -10.94
CA ASP A 238 15.68 -34.33 -11.83
C ASP A 238 16.76 -35.36 -11.46
N ARG A 239 16.38 -36.51 -10.89
CA ARG A 239 17.28 -37.65 -10.66
C ARG A 239 16.63 -38.95 -11.09
#